data_AF-A0A9Q0Y6X3-F1
#
_entry.id   AF-A0A9Q0Y6X3-F1
#
_cell.length_a   1.000
_cell.length_b   1.000
_cell.length_c   1.000
_cell.angle_alpha   90.00
_cell.angle_beta   90.00
_cell.angle_gamma   90.00
#
_symmetry.space_group_name_H-M   'P 1'
#
loop_
_entity.id
_entity.type
_entity.pdbx_description
1 polymer ?
#
loop_
_entity_poly.entity_id
_entity_poly.type
_entity_poly.pdbx_seq_one_letter_code
_entity_poly.pdbx_strand_id
1 'polypeptide(L)'
;MRLKNRPREPSPSLTRVGSNFYSAVKQQDYSASVWLRRKDKLEHSQQKCIVIFALVCCFAILVALIFSAVDIMGEDEDGLTEKNCQNNCRIALVENIPEGINYSESAPSHLSLFQGWMNLLNMAKKSVDIVSSQWDLSHSHPSACQGQHLFEKLQELLSQKIEINLVGDILHKNSDLLTDLGKK
;
A
#
# COMPACT_ATOMS: atom_id res chain seq x y z
N MET A 1 37.13 59.88 -104.94
CA MET A 1 35.69 59.59 -105.15
C MET A 1 35.50 58.07 -104.99
N ARG A 2 34.73 57.55 -104.02
CA ARG A 2 33.24 57.42 -103.98
C ARG A 2 32.69 56.84 -105.31
N LEU A 3 31.79 55.84 -105.36
CA LEU A 3 30.99 55.10 -104.38
C LEU A 3 30.13 54.05 -105.12
N LYS A 4 29.44 53.21 -104.33
CA LYS A 4 28.05 52.70 -104.50
C LYS A 4 27.91 51.27 -105.07
N ASN A 5 27.80 50.25 -104.20
CA ASN A 5 26.59 49.64 -103.53
C ASN A 5 25.83 48.66 -104.46
N ARG A 6 25.24 47.53 -104.01
CA ARG A 6 24.25 47.31 -102.92
C ARG A 6 23.99 45.77 -102.77
N PRO A 7 23.05 45.25 -101.92
CA PRO A 7 23.29 44.76 -100.55
C PRO A 7 22.80 43.30 -100.25
N ARG A 8 23.07 42.78 -99.04
CA ARG A 8 22.26 41.76 -98.35
C ARG A 8 22.21 42.03 -96.83
N GLU A 9 21.05 41.77 -96.23
CA GLU A 9 20.60 42.01 -94.84
C GLU A 9 20.42 40.64 -94.11
N PRO A 10 20.07 40.51 -92.81
CA PRO A 10 20.86 40.89 -91.61
C PRO A 10 20.91 39.82 -90.46
N SER A 11 21.96 39.92 -89.62
CA SER A 11 22.00 39.75 -88.13
C SER A 11 21.85 38.35 -87.46
N PRO A 12 22.02 38.19 -86.12
CA PRO A 12 23.29 37.90 -85.43
C PRO A 12 23.19 36.80 -84.33
N SER A 13 24.28 36.34 -83.68
CA SER A 13 24.22 36.00 -82.24
C SER A 13 25.58 35.77 -81.57
N LEU A 14 25.79 36.63 -80.57
CA LEU A 14 26.53 36.51 -79.31
C LEU A 14 26.60 35.07 -78.72
N THR A 15 27.72 34.70 -78.07
CA THR A 15 27.71 34.44 -76.61
C THR A 15 29.10 34.22 -76.00
N ARG A 16 29.32 35.00 -74.93
CA ARG A 16 30.27 34.84 -73.84
C ARG A 16 29.66 33.89 -72.81
N VAL A 17 30.38 32.86 -72.34
CA VAL A 17 30.16 32.18 -71.03
C VAL A 17 31.54 31.65 -70.60
N GLY A 18 32.11 31.93 -69.43
CA GLY A 18 31.53 32.30 -68.15
C GLY A 18 31.76 31.16 -67.15
N SER A 19 32.55 31.44 -66.11
CA SER A 19 32.92 30.56 -64.98
C SER A 19 31.76 29.80 -64.31
N ASN A 20 32.08 28.65 -63.69
CA ASN A 20 31.57 28.09 -62.41
C ASN A 20 31.29 26.58 -62.49
N PHE A 21 32.27 25.74 -62.14
CA PHE A 21 32.08 24.27 -62.04
C PHE A 21 32.37 23.66 -60.66
N TYR A 22 32.66 24.46 -59.62
CA TYR A 22 32.84 23.97 -58.25
C TYR A 22 31.83 24.64 -57.30
N SER A 23 30.60 24.13 -57.21
CA SER A 23 29.63 24.64 -56.20
C SER A 23 28.50 23.65 -55.86
N ALA A 24 27.96 22.93 -56.84
CA ALA A 24 26.72 22.17 -56.64
C ALA A 24 26.88 20.94 -55.71
N VAL A 25 27.93 20.14 -55.88
CA VAL A 25 28.16 18.92 -55.07
C VAL A 25 28.43 19.28 -53.60
N LYS A 26 29.26 20.29 -53.34
CA LYS A 26 29.60 20.75 -51.98
C LYS A 26 28.40 21.37 -51.24
N GLN A 27 27.46 21.95 -51.97
CA GLN A 27 26.23 22.54 -51.41
C GLN A 27 25.14 21.49 -51.12
N GLN A 28 25.11 20.39 -51.89
CA GLN A 28 24.26 19.22 -51.59
C GLN A 28 24.73 18.49 -50.32
N ASP A 29 26.03 18.26 -50.15
CA ASP A 29 26.58 17.61 -48.95
C ASP A 29 26.35 18.44 -47.67
N TYR A 30 26.43 19.78 -47.78
CA TYR A 30 26.08 20.68 -46.67
C TYR A 30 24.59 20.60 -46.32
N SER A 31 23.70 20.51 -47.32
CA SER A 31 22.27 20.40 -47.09
C SER A 31 21.87 19.05 -46.46
N ALA A 32 22.51 17.97 -46.91
CA ALA A 32 22.30 16.64 -46.34
C ALA A 32 22.80 16.54 -44.89
N SER A 33 23.98 17.09 -44.59
CA SER A 33 24.53 17.08 -43.22
C SER A 33 23.73 17.95 -42.24
N VAL A 34 23.18 19.09 -42.69
CA VAL A 34 22.26 19.91 -41.87
C VAL A 34 20.92 19.19 -41.63
N TRP A 35 20.40 18.49 -42.63
CA TRP A 35 19.16 17.72 -42.51
C TRP A 35 19.31 16.52 -41.57
N LEU A 36 20.40 15.75 -41.71
CA LEU A 36 20.72 14.63 -40.81
C LEU A 36 20.89 15.10 -39.37
N ARG A 37 21.67 16.18 -39.13
CA ARG A 37 21.87 16.74 -37.78
C ARG A 37 20.55 17.23 -37.15
N ARG A 38 19.61 17.74 -37.94
CA ARG A 38 18.29 18.17 -37.45
C ARG A 38 17.40 16.97 -37.13
N LYS A 39 17.46 15.91 -37.94
CA LYS A 39 16.78 14.62 -37.69
C LYS A 39 17.32 13.94 -36.44
N ASP A 40 18.64 13.87 -36.26
CA ASP A 40 19.28 13.31 -35.07
C ASP A 40 18.89 14.07 -33.79
N LYS A 41 18.81 15.41 -33.85
CA LYS A 41 18.34 16.23 -32.71
C LYS A 41 16.87 15.97 -32.37
N LEU A 42 16.02 15.79 -33.39
CA LEU A 42 14.61 15.48 -33.19
C LEU A 42 14.45 14.07 -32.61
N GLU A 43 15.15 13.07 -33.14
CA GLU A 43 15.12 11.69 -32.64
C GLU A 43 15.67 11.59 -31.21
N HIS A 44 16.75 12.31 -30.91
CA HIS A 44 17.30 12.38 -29.55
C HIS A 44 16.35 13.08 -28.56
N SER A 45 15.59 14.08 -29.01
CA SER A 45 14.55 14.73 -28.18
C SER A 45 13.35 13.81 -27.98
N GLN A 46 12.91 13.12 -29.02
CA GLN A 46 11.78 12.18 -28.95
C GLN A 46 12.11 10.98 -28.05
N GLN A 47 13.32 10.43 -28.17
CA GLN A 47 13.78 9.32 -27.35
C GLN A 47 13.84 9.69 -25.87
N LYS A 48 14.24 10.93 -25.53
CA LYS A 48 14.18 11.43 -24.15
C LYS A 48 12.75 11.50 -23.62
N CYS A 49 11.80 11.99 -24.41
CA CYS A 49 10.39 12.04 -24.02
C CYS A 49 9.81 10.64 -23.80
N ILE A 50 10.13 9.67 -24.68
CA ILE A 50 9.69 8.28 -24.56
C ILE A 50 10.25 7.64 -23.28
N VAL A 51 11.54 7.83 -22.98
CA VAL A 51 12.16 7.28 -21.77
C VAL A 51 11.54 7.89 -20.52
N ILE A 52 11.32 9.22 -20.48
CA ILE A 52 10.69 9.88 -19.33
C ILE A 52 9.26 9.36 -19.14
N PHE A 53 8.48 9.25 -20.22
CA PHE A 53 7.12 8.73 -20.14
C PHE A 53 7.08 7.28 -19.63
N ALA A 54 7.95 6.42 -20.16
CA ALA A 54 8.08 5.04 -19.69
C ALA A 54 8.46 4.98 -18.21
N LEU A 55 9.40 5.82 -17.74
CA LEU A 55 9.79 5.87 -16.33
C LEU A 55 8.64 6.34 -15.42
N VAL A 56 7.86 7.33 -15.85
CA VAL A 56 6.68 7.81 -15.11
C VAL A 56 5.61 6.71 -15.02
N CYS A 57 5.35 6.00 -16.12
CA CYS A 57 4.42 4.86 -16.12
C CYS A 57 4.92 3.73 -15.21
N CYS A 58 6.20 3.38 -15.26
CA CYS A 58 6.78 2.38 -14.38
C CYS A 58 6.65 2.79 -12.90
N PHE A 59 6.92 4.05 -12.57
CA PHE A 59 6.77 4.55 -11.21
C PHE A 59 5.31 4.48 -10.74
N ALA A 60 4.35 4.88 -11.58
CA ALA A 60 2.93 4.80 -11.25
C ALA A 60 2.47 3.35 -11.00
N ILE A 61 2.93 2.40 -11.82
CA ILE A 61 2.64 0.97 -11.64
C ILE A 61 3.25 0.46 -10.33
N LEU A 62 4.51 0.80 -10.04
CA LEU A 62 5.16 0.40 -8.79
C LEU A 62 4.42 0.94 -7.56
N VAL A 63 3.99 2.20 -7.58
CA VAL A 63 3.18 2.78 -6.50
C VAL A 63 1.85 2.04 -6.34
N ALA A 64 1.14 1.78 -7.44
CA ALA A 64 -0.11 1.01 -7.39
C ALA A 64 0.09 -0.42 -6.85
N LEU A 65 1.19 -1.08 -7.22
CA LEU A 65 1.54 -2.40 -6.70
C LEU A 65 1.91 -2.35 -5.22
N ILE A 66 2.58 -1.31 -4.74
CA ILE A 66 2.87 -1.12 -3.31
C ILE A 66 1.57 -0.94 -2.52
N PHE A 67 0.65 -0.08 -2.97
CA PHE A 67 -0.66 0.08 -2.34
C PHE A 67 -1.46 -1.23 -2.36
N SER A 68 -1.48 -1.93 -3.49
CA SER A 68 -2.15 -3.23 -3.60
C SER A 68 -1.51 -4.30 -2.71
N ALA A 69 -0.18 -4.29 -2.54
CA ALA A 69 0.52 -5.24 -1.68
C ALA A 69 0.30 -4.94 -0.18
N VAL A 70 0.18 -3.66 0.18
CA VAL A 70 -0.21 -3.24 1.53
C VAL A 70 -1.66 -3.66 1.82
N ASP A 71 -2.55 -3.62 0.82
CA ASP A 71 -3.94 -4.09 0.93
C ASP A 71 -4.07 -5.64 0.93
N ILE A 72 -3.03 -6.39 0.56
CA ILE A 72 -3.05 -7.88 0.51
C ILE A 72 -2.51 -8.54 1.78
N MET A 73 -2.01 -7.79 2.77
CA MET A 73 -1.55 -8.38 4.04
C MET A 73 -2.72 -8.58 5.03
N GLY A 74 -3.75 -9.34 4.64
CA GLY A 74 -4.87 -9.62 5.54
C GLY A 74 -6.03 -10.49 5.02
N GLU A 75 -5.86 -11.27 3.95
CA GLU A 75 -6.94 -12.13 3.44
C GLU A 75 -6.53 -13.60 3.36
N ASP A 76 -6.19 -14.17 4.52
CA ASP A 76 -6.10 -15.60 4.69
C ASP A 76 -6.95 -15.98 5.92
N GLU A 77 -8.11 -16.60 5.66
CA GLU A 77 -8.79 -17.54 6.57
C GLU A 77 -9.64 -17.00 7.74
N ASP A 78 -10.29 -15.82 7.64
CA ASP A 78 -11.38 -15.45 8.56
C ASP A 78 -12.57 -14.91 7.77
N GLY A 79 -13.77 -15.45 7.95
CA GLY A 79 -15.00 -14.94 7.33
C GLY A 79 -15.43 -13.51 7.75
N LEU A 80 -14.48 -12.70 8.22
CA LEU A 80 -14.63 -11.33 8.70
C LEU A 80 -14.12 -10.34 7.65
N THR A 81 -14.79 -10.25 6.50
CA THR A 81 -14.53 -9.15 5.56
C THR A 81 -14.90 -7.81 6.22
N GLU A 82 -14.12 -6.75 6.02
CA GLU A 82 -14.34 -5.40 6.63
C GLU A 82 -15.79 -4.89 6.50
N LYS A 83 -16.43 -5.21 5.38
CA LYS A 83 -17.84 -4.96 5.01
C LYS A 83 -18.86 -5.58 5.98
N ASN A 84 -18.52 -6.68 6.65
CA ASN A 84 -19.38 -7.40 7.59
C ASN A 84 -19.33 -6.79 9.00
N CYS A 85 -18.18 -6.20 9.38
CA CYS A 85 -18.01 -5.54 10.68
C CYS A 85 -18.55 -4.10 10.69
N GLN A 86 -18.58 -3.42 9.54
CA GLN A 86 -18.90 -1.97 9.48
C GLN A 86 -20.34 -1.58 9.86
N ASN A 87 -21.29 -2.52 9.91
CA ASN A 87 -22.71 -2.15 10.05
C ASN A 87 -23.33 -2.42 11.44
N ASN A 88 -22.66 -3.15 12.34
CA ASN A 88 -23.24 -3.56 13.64
C ASN A 88 -22.24 -3.52 14.81
N CYS A 89 -21.34 -2.53 14.86
CA CYS A 89 -20.45 -2.36 16.00
C CYS A 89 -21.21 -1.92 17.26
N ARG A 90 -20.88 -2.54 18.40
CA ARG A 90 -21.39 -2.15 19.73
C ARG A 90 -20.21 -1.81 20.63
N ILE A 91 -20.28 -0.68 21.29
CA ILE A 91 -19.30 -0.23 22.28
C ILE A 91 -20.02 -0.14 23.63
N ALA A 92 -19.43 -0.73 24.66
CA ALA A 92 -19.92 -0.64 26.03
C ALA A 92 -18.75 -0.28 26.95
N LEU A 93 -18.98 0.68 27.84
CA LEU A 93 -18.06 0.94 28.95
C LEU A 93 -18.29 -0.14 30.01
N VAL A 94 -17.19 -0.75 30.45
CA VAL A 94 -17.18 -1.75 31.51
C VAL A 94 -16.24 -1.35 32.63
N GLU A 95 -16.58 -1.71 33.86
CA GLU A 95 -15.78 -1.36 35.03
C GLU A 95 -15.76 -2.48 36.08
N ASN A 96 -14.75 -2.47 36.95
CA ASN A 96 -14.73 -3.37 38.09
C ASN A 96 -15.70 -2.85 39.15
N ILE A 97 -16.79 -3.57 39.39
CA ILE A 97 -17.81 -3.18 40.37
C ILE A 97 -17.52 -3.92 41.68
N PRO A 98 -17.12 -3.23 42.76
CA PRO A 98 -16.83 -3.87 44.04
C PRO A 98 -18.09 -4.50 44.66
N GLU A 99 -17.91 -5.72 45.15
CA GLU A 99 -18.95 -6.43 45.89
C GLU A 99 -19.07 -5.89 47.33
N GLY A 100 -20.26 -6.01 47.93
CA GLY A 100 -20.48 -5.62 49.33
C GLY A 100 -20.72 -4.13 49.58
N ILE A 101 -20.87 -3.33 48.52
CA ILE A 101 -21.28 -1.91 48.62
C ILE A 101 -22.69 -1.74 48.08
N ASN A 102 -23.54 -1.04 48.83
CA ASN A 102 -24.89 -0.68 48.38
C ASN A 102 -24.84 0.64 47.61
N TYR A 103 -25.13 0.57 46.32
CA TYR A 103 -25.29 1.73 45.46
C TYR A 103 -26.67 2.34 45.62
N SER A 104 -26.79 3.66 45.47
CA SER A 104 -28.10 4.32 45.43
C SER A 104 -28.85 3.94 44.14
N GLU A 105 -30.18 3.98 44.17
CA GLU A 105 -31.00 3.74 42.96
C GLU A 105 -30.72 4.73 41.82
N SER A 106 -30.14 5.90 42.15
CA SER A 106 -29.73 6.92 41.20
C SER A 106 -28.33 6.71 40.61
N ALA A 107 -27.59 5.70 41.06
CA ALA A 107 -26.24 5.42 40.58
C ALA A 107 -26.28 4.89 39.13
N PRO A 108 -25.33 5.27 38.27
CA PRO A 108 -25.18 4.66 36.96
C PRO A 108 -24.94 3.15 37.11
N SER A 109 -25.74 2.33 36.43
CA SER A 109 -25.51 0.89 36.33
C SER A 109 -24.78 0.60 35.03
N HIS A 110 -23.51 0.22 35.15
CA HIS A 110 -22.67 -0.17 34.02
C HIS A 110 -22.49 -1.69 33.99
N LEU A 111 -22.15 -2.22 32.82
CA LEU A 111 -21.82 -3.64 32.67
C LEU A 111 -20.51 -3.91 33.43
N SER A 112 -20.48 -4.94 34.27
CA SER A 112 -19.24 -5.23 35.00
C SER A 112 -18.15 -5.75 34.04
N LEU A 113 -16.89 -5.48 34.38
CA LEU A 113 -15.74 -5.95 33.63
C LEU A 113 -15.79 -7.47 33.46
N PHE A 114 -16.08 -8.21 34.54
CA PHE A 114 -16.25 -9.66 34.50
C PHE A 114 -17.33 -10.11 33.50
N GLN A 115 -18.51 -9.46 33.49
CA GLN A 115 -19.58 -9.79 32.54
C GLN A 115 -19.19 -9.44 31.10
N GLY A 116 -18.49 -8.32 30.89
CA GLY A 116 -17.96 -7.95 29.58
C GLY A 116 -17.02 -9.02 29.02
N TRP A 117 -16.09 -9.49 29.84
CA TRP A 117 -15.19 -10.60 29.51
C TRP A 117 -15.96 -11.88 29.17
N MET A 118 -16.88 -12.30 30.04
CA MET A 118 -17.64 -13.54 29.84
C MET A 118 -18.48 -13.50 28.56
N ASN A 119 -19.07 -12.35 28.23
CA ASN A 119 -19.82 -12.18 26.99
C ASN A 119 -18.93 -12.39 25.75
N LEU A 120 -17.73 -11.79 25.73
CA LEU A 120 -16.78 -11.97 24.63
C LEU A 120 -16.30 -13.42 24.51
N LEU A 121 -15.91 -14.04 25.62
CA LEU A 121 -15.43 -15.42 25.65
C LEU A 121 -16.51 -16.43 25.21
N ASN A 122 -17.78 -16.20 25.57
CA ASN A 122 -18.89 -17.04 25.13
C ASN A 122 -19.22 -16.90 23.63
N MET A 123 -18.83 -15.80 23.00
CA MET A 123 -19.02 -15.59 21.56
C MET A 123 -17.84 -16.09 20.72
N ALA A 124 -16.71 -16.43 21.35
CA ALA A 124 -15.51 -16.89 20.65
C ALA A 124 -15.77 -18.20 19.90
N LYS A 125 -15.30 -18.27 18.65
CA LYS A 125 -15.46 -19.45 17.78
C LYS A 125 -14.17 -19.97 17.18
N LYS A 126 -13.15 -19.11 17.06
CA LYS A 126 -11.88 -19.43 16.38
C LYS A 126 -10.69 -19.22 17.30
N SER A 127 -10.47 -17.98 17.73
CA SER A 127 -9.37 -17.62 18.61
C SER A 127 -9.80 -16.61 19.68
N VAL A 128 -8.99 -16.53 20.73
CA VAL A 128 -9.03 -15.52 21.78
C VAL A 128 -7.61 -15.02 21.99
N ASP A 129 -7.36 -13.78 21.57
CA ASP A 129 -6.06 -13.13 21.69
C ASP A 129 -6.12 -12.05 22.77
N ILE A 130 -5.29 -12.17 23.79
CA ILE A 130 -5.30 -11.25 24.92
C ILE A 130 -3.89 -10.72 25.16
N VAL A 131 -3.79 -9.39 25.29
CA VAL A 131 -2.56 -8.69 25.62
C VAL A 131 -2.74 -7.99 26.96
N SER A 132 -1.90 -8.32 27.93
CA SER A 132 -1.88 -7.67 29.24
C SER A 132 -0.45 -7.52 29.74
N SER A 133 -0.12 -6.42 30.40
CA SER A 133 1.22 -6.23 30.99
C SER A 133 1.53 -7.28 32.06
N GLN A 134 0.51 -7.71 32.81
CA GLN A 134 0.62 -8.71 33.86
C GLN A 134 -0.57 -9.68 33.82
N TRP A 135 -0.28 -10.95 34.11
CA TRP A 135 -1.23 -12.04 34.12
C TRP A 135 -1.29 -12.66 35.52
N ASP A 136 -2.38 -12.39 36.25
CA ASP A 136 -2.65 -13.00 37.55
C ASP A 136 -4.12 -13.41 37.63
N LEU A 137 -4.38 -14.66 37.26
CA LEU A 137 -5.68 -15.33 37.46
C LEU A 137 -5.59 -16.35 38.61
N SER A 138 -4.60 -16.21 39.50
CA SER A 138 -4.35 -17.17 40.58
C SER A 138 -5.50 -17.25 41.57
N HIS A 139 -5.75 -18.46 42.06
CA HIS A 139 -6.84 -18.81 42.97
C HIS A 139 -6.50 -18.47 44.44
N SER A 140 -5.31 -17.91 44.70
CA SER A 140 -4.79 -17.75 46.06
C SER A 140 -5.42 -16.60 46.85
N HIS A 141 -6.14 -15.68 46.18
CA HIS A 141 -6.81 -14.58 46.86
C HIS A 141 -8.32 -14.85 47.06
N PRO A 142 -8.87 -14.56 48.25
CA PRO A 142 -10.30 -14.77 48.54
C PRO A 142 -11.23 -13.89 47.67
N SER A 143 -10.71 -12.81 47.07
CA SER A 143 -11.41 -11.97 46.10
C SER A 143 -11.21 -12.40 44.63
N ALA A 144 -10.53 -13.53 44.37
CA ALA A 144 -10.17 -13.98 43.03
C ALA A 144 -11.25 -14.85 42.34
N CYS A 145 -12.44 -15.00 42.91
CA CYS A 145 -13.49 -15.87 42.37
C CYS A 145 -13.86 -15.54 40.91
N GLN A 146 -13.96 -14.26 40.57
CA GLN A 146 -14.23 -13.82 39.20
C GLN A 146 -13.05 -14.15 38.25
N GLY A 147 -11.81 -13.96 38.70
CA GLY A 147 -10.62 -14.36 37.95
C GLY A 147 -10.55 -15.87 37.72
N GLN A 148 -10.95 -16.66 38.72
CA GLN A 148 -11.00 -18.10 38.63
C GLN A 148 -12.01 -18.59 37.59
N HIS A 149 -13.22 -18.04 37.59
CA HIS A 149 -14.22 -18.38 36.58
C HIS A 149 -13.76 -18.01 35.16
N LEU A 150 -13.02 -16.90 35.00
CA LEU A 150 -12.42 -16.56 33.70
C LEU A 150 -11.38 -17.59 33.28
N PHE A 151 -10.52 -18.03 34.20
CA PHE A 151 -9.53 -19.07 33.92
C PHE A 151 -10.19 -20.40 33.51
N GLU A 152 -11.20 -20.86 34.24
CA GLU A 152 -11.97 -22.06 33.90
C GLU A 152 -12.64 -21.93 32.53
N LYS A 153 -13.17 -20.74 32.18
CA LYS A 153 -13.74 -20.51 30.87
C LYS A 153 -12.70 -20.60 29.75
N LEU A 154 -11.51 -20.05 29.95
CA LEU A 154 -10.42 -20.18 28.98
C LEU A 154 -10.02 -21.65 28.78
N GLN A 155 -9.97 -22.44 29.85
CA GLN A 155 -9.74 -23.89 29.77
C GLN A 155 -10.86 -24.61 28.99
N GLU A 156 -12.12 -24.24 29.21
CA GLU A 156 -13.26 -24.76 28.46
C GLU A 156 -13.12 -24.49 26.96
N LEU A 157 -12.71 -23.28 26.58
CA LEU A 157 -12.51 -22.89 25.18
C LEU A 157 -11.36 -23.67 24.52
N LEU A 158 -10.24 -23.88 25.23
CA LEU A 158 -9.16 -24.75 24.76
C LEU A 158 -9.65 -26.17 24.47
N SER A 159 -10.50 -26.73 25.34
CA SER A 159 -11.08 -28.06 25.14
C SER A 159 -11.99 -28.12 23.89
N GLN A 160 -12.55 -26.98 23.48
CA GLN A 160 -13.35 -26.82 22.26
C GLN A 160 -12.49 -26.56 21.02
N LYS A 161 -11.16 -26.63 21.13
CA LYS A 161 -10.19 -26.34 20.06
C LYS A 161 -10.23 -24.88 19.56
N ILE A 162 -10.63 -23.96 20.43
CA ILE A 162 -10.48 -22.52 20.19
C ILE A 162 -9.06 -22.13 20.57
N GLU A 163 -8.36 -21.44 19.69
CA GLU A 163 -6.98 -21.00 19.90
C GLU A 163 -6.93 -19.91 20.97
N ILE A 164 -5.96 -19.96 21.89
CA ILE A 164 -5.79 -18.92 22.91
C ILE A 164 -4.35 -18.42 22.90
N ASN A 165 -4.16 -17.15 22.57
CA ASN A 165 -2.86 -16.50 22.57
C ASN A 165 -2.80 -15.44 23.66
N LEU A 166 -1.90 -15.64 24.62
CA LEU A 166 -1.70 -14.72 25.73
C LEU A 166 -0.34 -14.02 25.57
N VAL A 167 -0.35 -12.70 25.53
CA VAL A 167 0.85 -11.86 25.41
C VAL A 167 0.99 -11.02 26.67
N GLY A 168 2.21 -10.93 27.21
CA GLY A 168 2.51 -10.01 28.30
C GLY A 168 3.98 -9.65 28.43
N ASP A 169 4.23 -8.56 29.16
CA ASP A 169 5.57 -7.97 29.32
C ASP A 169 6.42 -8.82 30.28
N ILE A 170 5.84 -9.16 31.43
CA ILE A 170 6.45 -10.08 32.40
C ILE A 170 5.78 -11.44 32.23
N LEU A 171 6.19 -12.16 31.19
CA LEU A 171 6.01 -13.60 31.19
C LEU A 171 7.05 -14.15 32.18
N HIS A 172 6.70 -14.23 33.47
CA HIS A 172 7.56 -14.96 34.40
C HIS A 172 7.80 -16.32 33.77
N LYS A 173 9.07 -16.71 33.60
CA LYS A 173 9.51 -17.90 32.86
C LYS A 173 8.89 -19.23 33.37
N ASN A 174 8.11 -19.15 34.44
CA ASN A 174 7.31 -20.17 35.11
C ASN A 174 5.90 -19.61 35.46
N SER A 175 5.19 -18.89 34.58
CA SER A 175 3.80 -18.57 34.90
C SER A 175 3.04 -19.89 34.86
N ASP A 176 2.69 -20.42 36.03
CA ASP A 176 1.96 -21.68 36.16
C ASP A 176 0.72 -21.68 35.25
N LEU A 177 0.11 -20.52 35.03
CA LEU A 177 -0.99 -20.27 34.12
C LEU A 177 -0.77 -20.77 32.68
N LEU A 178 0.34 -20.40 32.00
CA LEU A 178 0.63 -20.93 30.66
C LEU A 178 1.00 -22.40 30.70
N THR A 179 1.64 -22.87 31.77
CA THR A 179 1.92 -24.30 31.91
C THR A 179 0.65 -25.10 32.16
N ASP A 180 -0.34 -24.53 32.85
CA ASP A 180 -1.59 -25.18 33.23
C ASP A 180 -2.62 -25.10 32.11
N LEU A 181 -2.57 -24.06 31.26
CA LEU A 181 -3.27 -24.04 29.98
C LEU A 181 -2.61 -25.00 28.95
N GLY A 182 -1.30 -25.17 28.99
CA GLY A 182 -0.53 -26.01 28.05
C GLY A 182 -0.30 -27.47 28.45
N LYS A 183 -0.73 -27.90 29.65
CA LYS A 183 -0.51 -29.27 30.20
C LYS A 183 -1.49 -30.34 29.69
N LYS A 184 -2.31 -30.10 28.67
CA LYS A 184 -3.27 -31.09 28.18
C LYS A 184 -3.42 -31.15 26.66
#